data_AF-A0A154BQK2-F1
#
_entry.id   AF-A0A154BQK2-F1
#
_cell.length_a   1.000
_cell.length_b   1.000
_cell.length_c   1.000
_cell.angle_alpha   90.00
_cell.angle_beta   90.00
_cell.angle_gamma   90.00
#
_symmetry.space_group_name_H-M   'P 1'
#
loop_
_entity.id
_entity.type
_entity.pdbx_description
1 polymer ?
#
loop_
_entity_poly.entity_id
_entity_poly.type
_entity_poly.pdbx_seq_one_letter_code
_entity_poly.pdbx_strand_id
1 'polypeptide(L)'
;MGNTHTTSLQPGRVIADSGNAGSVLYGPFSFSVSGSIRPFIDWLNQKSHPYGRILSKWNPGSREFSAAWLYLGANDPQGFLELQEMFYIAS
;
A
#
# COMPACT_ATOMS: atom_id res chain seq x y z
N MET A 1 -4.59 22.90 -24.90
CA MET A 1 -4.21 21.48 -24.98
C MET A 1 -3.28 21.18 -23.82
N GLY A 2 -3.78 20.57 -22.76
CA GLY A 2 -2.99 20.12 -21.61
C GLY A 2 -3.21 18.63 -21.47
N ASN A 3 -2.36 17.86 -22.14
CA ASN A 3 -2.40 16.40 -22.10
C ASN A 3 -1.78 15.96 -20.77
N THR A 4 -2.45 15.09 -20.01
CA THR A 4 -1.99 13.74 -19.64
C THR A 4 -3.03 13.20 -18.65
N HIS A 5 -3.72 12.13 -19.03
CA HIS A 5 -4.44 11.31 -18.06
C HIS A 5 -3.42 10.77 -17.06
N THR A 6 -3.20 11.44 -15.93
CA THR A 6 -2.75 10.74 -14.74
C THR A 6 -3.89 9.80 -14.41
N THR A 7 -3.75 8.52 -14.77
CA THR A 7 -4.50 7.47 -14.09
C THR A 7 -4.19 7.70 -12.62
N SER A 8 -5.10 8.35 -11.89
CA SER A 8 -4.89 8.87 -10.54
C SER A 8 -4.24 7.76 -9.72
N LEU A 9 -2.94 7.87 -9.43
CA LEU A 9 -2.27 6.90 -8.57
C LEU A 9 -3.03 7.00 -7.24
N GLN A 10 -3.68 5.92 -6.83
CA GLN A 10 -4.51 5.86 -5.64
C GLN A 10 -3.68 5.17 -4.54
N PRO A 11 -3.02 5.92 -3.66
CA PRO A 11 -2.05 5.36 -2.70
C PRO A 11 -2.74 4.42 -1.71
N GLY A 12 -3.99 4.75 -1.35
CA GLY A 12 -4.85 3.95 -0.49
C GLY A 12 -5.65 2.86 -1.20
N ARG A 13 -5.46 2.62 -2.52
CA ARG A 13 -6.24 1.64 -3.27
C ARG A 13 -6.17 0.25 -2.63
N VAL A 14 -7.31 -0.41 -2.52
CA VAL A 14 -7.41 -1.81 -2.10
C VAL A 14 -8.29 -2.53 -3.11
N ILE A 15 -7.75 -3.57 -3.74
CA ILE A 15 -8.53 -4.49 -4.59
C ILE A 15 -8.65 -5.80 -3.85
N ALA A 16 -9.88 -6.24 -3.57
CA ALA A 16 -10.15 -7.61 -3.17
C ALA A 16 -10.57 -8.40 -4.40
N ASP A 17 -9.85 -9.48 -4.73
CA ASP A 17 -10.34 -10.45 -5.71
C ASP A 17 -11.53 -11.21 -5.11
N SER A 18 -12.72 -11.04 -5.69
CA SER A 18 -13.98 -11.58 -5.17
C SER A 18 -14.15 -13.09 -5.39
N GLY A 19 -13.16 -13.76 -5.99
CA GLY A 19 -13.34 -15.12 -6.52
C GLY A 19 -12.74 -16.26 -5.69
N ASN A 20 -11.63 -16.05 -4.99
CA ASN A 20 -10.93 -17.14 -4.29
C ASN A 20 -10.04 -16.60 -3.18
N ALA A 21 -9.89 -17.40 -2.13
CA ALA A 21 -9.03 -17.09 -0.99
C ALA A 21 -7.62 -16.66 -1.42
N GLY A 22 -7.37 -15.35 -1.36
CA GLY A 22 -6.02 -14.80 -1.30
C GLY A 22 -5.52 -14.15 -2.59
N SER A 23 -5.90 -12.89 -2.81
CA SER A 23 -4.97 -11.85 -3.29
C SER A 23 -5.61 -10.47 -3.13
N VAL A 24 -5.59 -9.92 -1.91
CA VAL A 24 -5.82 -8.48 -1.77
C VAL A 24 -4.58 -7.76 -2.30
N LEU A 25 -4.79 -6.77 -3.17
CA LEU A 25 -3.74 -5.94 -3.75
C LEU A 25 -3.86 -4.51 -3.22
N TYR A 26 -2.72 -3.93 -2.85
CA TYR A 26 -2.66 -2.62 -2.20
C TYR A 26 -1.89 -1.60 -3.04
N GLY A 27 -2.41 -0.38 -3.07
CA GLY A 27 -1.80 0.77 -3.73
C GLY A 27 -1.78 0.69 -5.27
N PRO A 28 -1.06 1.63 -5.91
CA PRO A 28 -0.92 1.67 -7.36
C PRO A 28 0.05 0.60 -7.88
N PHE A 29 0.98 0.10 -7.05
CA PHE A 29 1.96 -0.93 -7.41
C PHE A 29 1.49 -2.36 -7.15
N SER A 30 0.21 -2.53 -6.77
CA SER A 30 -0.41 -3.84 -6.54
C SER A 30 0.37 -4.72 -5.56
N PHE A 31 0.74 -4.17 -4.39
CA PHE A 31 1.41 -4.94 -3.36
C PHE A 31 0.52 -6.11 -2.92
N SER A 32 1.01 -7.34 -3.05
CA SER A 32 0.23 -8.55 -2.80
C SER A 32 0.47 -9.12 -1.40
N VAL A 33 -0.56 -9.73 -0.82
CA VAL A 33 -0.50 -10.38 0.52
C VAL A 33 0.60 -11.44 0.63
N SER A 34 0.76 -12.25 -0.41
CA SER A 34 1.76 -13.33 -0.50
C SER A 34 3.14 -12.86 -0.98
N GLY A 35 3.27 -11.61 -1.41
CA GLY A 35 4.48 -11.07 -2.00
C GLY A 35 4.91 -9.77 -1.33
N SER A 36 4.83 -8.69 -2.08
CA SER A 36 5.56 -7.45 -1.81
C SER A 36 5.02 -6.61 -0.63
N ILE A 37 3.85 -6.92 -0.06
CA ILE A 37 3.32 -6.14 1.08
C ILE A 37 4.15 -6.31 2.35
N ARG A 38 4.64 -7.52 2.64
CA ARG A 38 5.44 -7.79 3.85
C ARG A 38 6.82 -7.13 3.75
N PRO A 39 7.59 -7.31 2.66
CA PRO A 39 8.82 -6.56 2.43
C PRO A 39 8.66 -5.04 2.51
N PHE A 40 7.56 -4.47 2.02
CA PHE A 40 7.29 -3.04 2.14
C PHE A 40 7.15 -2.60 3.60
N ILE A 41 6.38 -3.34 4.41
CA ILE A 41 6.22 -3.07 5.84
C ILE A 41 7.56 -3.19 6.58
N ASP A 42 8.34 -4.23 6.27
CA ASP A 42 9.65 -4.44 6.87
C ASP A 42 10.62 -3.30 6.51
N TRP A 43 10.61 -2.84 5.26
CA TRP A 43 11.39 -1.68 4.82
C TRP A 43 11.00 -0.39 5.56
N LEU A 44 9.70 -0.16 5.77
CA LEU A 44 9.22 0.97 6.59
C LEU A 44 9.72 0.86 8.05
N ASN A 45 9.68 -0.34 8.63
CA ASN A 45 10.15 -0.60 9.98
C ASN A 45 11.66 -0.40 10.12
N GLN A 46 12.46 -0.87 9.16
CA GLN A 46 13.91 -0.64 9.12
C GLN A 46 14.26 0.85 9.09
N LYS A 47 13.44 1.67 8.42
CA LYS A 47 13.58 3.13 8.39
C LYS A 47 13.00 3.83 9.62
N SER A 48 12.47 3.08 10.60
CA SER A 48 11.74 3.63 11.74
C SER A 48 10.56 4.54 11.34
N HIS A 49 9.98 4.34 10.15
CA HIS A 49 8.87 5.14 9.66
C HIS A 49 7.57 4.78 10.43
N PRO A 50 6.77 5.76 10.89
CA PRO A 50 5.56 5.49 11.69
C PRO A 50 4.56 4.57 11.00
N TYR A 51 4.48 4.60 9.66
CA TYR A 51 3.55 3.75 8.90
C TYR A 51 3.87 2.25 9.02
N GLY A 52 5.14 1.88 9.18
CA GLY A 52 5.52 0.48 9.43
C GLY A 52 4.87 -0.02 10.72
N ARG A 53 4.99 0.75 11.81
CA ARG A 53 4.36 0.42 13.11
C ARG A 53 2.83 0.38 13.05
N ILE A 54 2.20 1.25 12.26
CA ILE A 54 0.74 1.25 12.09
C ILE A 54 0.31 -0.03 11.37
N LEU A 55 0.93 -0.32 10.23
CA LEU A 55 0.56 -1.45 9.37
C LEU A 55 0.91 -2.81 10.00
N SER A 56 1.99 -2.90 10.80
CA SER A 56 2.38 -4.12 11.51
C SER A 56 1.39 -4.57 12.60
N LYS A 57 0.38 -3.77 12.95
CA LYS A 57 -0.65 -4.15 13.94
C LYS A 57 -1.61 -5.23 13.45
N TRP A 58 -1.72 -5.42 12.14
CA TRP A 58 -2.71 -6.29 11.53
C TRP A 58 -2.07 -7.16 10.45
N ASN A 59 -2.68 -8.32 10.20
CA ASN A 59 -2.21 -9.21 9.15
C ASN A 59 -2.59 -8.66 7.77
N PRO A 60 -1.65 -8.58 6.81
CA PRO A 60 -2.00 -8.20 5.44
C PRO A 60 -3.11 -9.09 4.87
N GLY A 61 -4.09 -8.46 4.22
CA GLY A 61 -5.30 -9.15 3.73
C GLY A 61 -6.47 -9.11 4.70
N SER A 62 -6.27 -8.74 5.97
CA SER A 62 -7.38 -8.54 6.90
C SER A 62 -8.15 -7.24 6.60
N ARG A 63 -9.38 -7.17 7.13
CA ARG A 63 -10.21 -5.98 7.04
C ARG A 63 -9.55 -4.78 7.72
N GLU A 64 -8.96 -5.00 8.88
CA GLU A 64 -8.30 -3.97 9.69
C GLU A 64 -7.05 -3.43 8.99
N PHE A 65 -6.25 -4.32 8.38
CA PHE A 65 -5.11 -3.91 7.57
C PHE A 65 -5.56 -3.05 6.38
N SER A 66 -6.62 -3.49 5.68
CA SER A 66 -7.17 -2.74 4.54
C SER A 66 -7.72 -1.38 4.96
N ALA A 67 -8.38 -1.29 6.11
CA ALA A 67 -8.86 -0.04 6.67
C ALA A 67 -7.70 0.91 7.03
N ALA A 68 -6.61 0.39 7.58
CA ALA A 68 -5.42 1.18 7.87
C ALA A 68 -4.70 1.68 6.62
N TRP A 69 -4.63 0.84 5.59
CA TRP A 69 -4.07 1.22 4.29
C TRP A 69 -4.86 2.36 3.65
N LEU A 70 -6.19 2.23 3.64
CA LEU A 70 -7.12 3.27 3.17
C LEU A 70 -6.95 4.55 4.00
N TYR A 71 -6.86 4.44 5.33
CA TYR A 71 -6.65 5.58 6.22
C TYR A 71 -5.35 6.33 5.88
N LEU A 72 -4.23 5.64 5.70
CA LEU A 72 -2.96 6.27 5.35
C LEU A 72 -3.05 6.99 3.99
N GLY A 73 -3.61 6.32 2.97
CA GLY A 73 -3.77 6.91 1.65
C GLY A 73 -4.79 8.06 1.59
N ALA A 74 -5.69 8.18 2.56
CA ALA A 74 -6.62 9.31 2.66
C ALA A 74 -6.05 10.48 3.45
N ASN A 75 -5.28 10.21 4.52
CA ASN A 75 -4.75 11.25 5.41
C ASN A 75 -3.42 11.83 4.93
N ASP A 76 -2.58 11.02 4.29
CA ASP A 76 -1.31 11.46 3.69
C ASP A 76 -1.14 10.80 2.32
N PRO A 77 -1.95 11.17 1.31
CA PRO A 77 -1.89 10.56 -0.01
C PRO A 77 -0.51 10.71 -0.66
N GLN A 78 0.09 11.90 -0.58
CA GLN A 78 1.35 12.19 -1.26
C GLN A 78 2.53 11.49 -0.56
N GLY A 79 2.70 11.66 0.76
CA GLY A 79 3.79 11.02 1.47
C GLY A 79 3.68 9.50 1.45
N PHE A 80 2.45 8.96 1.49
CA PHE A 80 2.25 7.52 1.36
C PHE A 80 2.53 7.01 -0.06
N LEU A 81 2.24 7.79 -1.11
CA LEU A 81 2.61 7.44 -2.48
C LEU A 81 4.13 7.43 -2.68
N GLU A 82 4.81 8.47 -2.21
CA GLU A 82 6.27 8.61 -2.33
C GLU A 82 6.99 7.42 -1.68
N LEU A 83 6.55 6.96 -0.50
CA LEU A 83 7.11 5.78 0.14
C LEU A 83 6.89 4.49 -0.66
N GLN A 84 5.70 4.34 -1.26
CA GLN A 84 5.38 3.19 -2.10
C GLN A 84 6.23 3.19 -3.39
N GLU A 85 6.41 4.37 -4.01
CA GLU A 85 7.29 4.58 -5.17
C GLU A 85 8.75 4.28 -4.83
N MET A 86 9.27 4.85 -3.75
CA MET A 86 10.65 4.64 -3.30
C MET A 86 10.95 3.16 -3.06
N PHE A 87 10.02 2.43 -2.44
CA PHE A 87 10.17 1.00 -2.24
C PHE A 87 10.15 0.24 -3.56
N TYR A 88 9.16 0.53 -4.43
CA TYR A 88 9.01 -0.15 -5.73
C TYR A 88 10.23 0.04 -6.65
N ILE A 89 10.86 1.22 -6.63
CA ILE A 89 12.08 1.50 -7.42
C ILE A 89 13.31 0.77 -6.84
N ALA A 90 13.34 0.55 -5.52
CA ALA A 90 14.47 -0.06 -4.84
C ALA A 90 14.43 -1.59 -4.77
N SER A 91 13.28 -2.21 -5.06
CA SER A 91 13.01 -3.65 -4.98
C SER A 91 13.23 -4.36 -6.32
#